data_AF-A0A504JHA7-F1
#
_entry.id   AF-A0A504JHA7-F1
#
_cell.length_a   1.000
_cell.length_b   1.000
_cell.length_c   1.000
_cell.angle_alpha   90.00
_cell.angle_beta   90.00
_cell.angle_gamma   90.00
#
_symmetry.space_group_name_H-M   'P 1'
#
loop_
_entity.id
_entity.type
_entity.pdbx_description
1 polymer ?
#
loop_
_entity_poly.entity_id
_entity_poly.type
_entity_poly.pdbx_seq_one_letter_code
_entity_poly.pdbx_strand_id
1 'polypeptide(L)'
;MRGVPVASIEHDPQARQRYAVFPGKSLRRFPGIALVLIRLVTLIAALALAGLLPVIQPAHAQQTANWAGVWDTKWRGGGAQITFEQDGAEVKGVYPLYGGRIEAKTEGEKLFGRWFEGSRQGEFSFVMAPDGASFMGRFESATAEWWTGVRVDAAETLKVDQTSPMTTMRSFLQTMNESGADNVPRATGGGMGLAALAAGLVDVTEADRGGLNMPDYTKLLFSVIDNATLRLWNLPHDAIPGDEVTARLQQYGSKVFFDVTFRRKAGEWFIVGPQLAVLQAKLAEFQAARGEAPDMVDDPAKLASPRDTFKMLLGGIADQNGGSTQTALDMRGYNPAVRSDEAVLLESYLKKVIDRIGYVYWQEIPDDPQSNTPYVYFEHPAGNIVVAPVGTEKGGKLWKFTPETLANIRTLYADIEDAPVAPEFTAFASNDPFFATRGLAREISPALLTRAGPIERWQWLGLGIAVLAGIAFGFLANAVIVFFARRGRSSGRAGFFRVVEWAVRSIFLGLLLLFAL
;
A
#
# COMPACT_ATOMS: atom_id res chain seq x y z
N MET A 1 -96.62 -19.58 -10.82
CA MET A 1 -96.22 -21.00 -10.83
C MET A 1 -95.58 -21.33 -9.48
N ARG A 2 -96.21 -22.27 -8.76
CA ARG A 2 -95.75 -23.17 -7.66
C ARG A 2 -94.47 -22.75 -6.90
N GLY A 3 -94.45 -22.61 -5.56
CA GLY A 3 -95.43 -23.00 -4.55
C GLY A 3 -95.04 -22.48 -3.14
N VAL A 4 -96.06 -22.47 -2.29
CA VAL A 4 -96.09 -22.36 -0.81
C VAL A 4 -96.51 -23.79 -0.35
N PRO A 5 -96.24 -24.35 0.85
CA PRO A 5 -96.24 -23.75 2.22
C PRO A 5 -95.09 -24.30 3.12
N VAL A 6 -94.91 -24.03 4.42
CA VAL A 6 -95.77 -24.08 5.63
C VAL A 6 -94.99 -23.35 6.75
N ALA A 7 -95.54 -22.30 7.38
CA ALA A 7 -96.09 -22.25 8.76
C ALA A 7 -95.11 -22.72 9.87
N SER A 8 -94.97 -22.08 11.04
CA SER A 8 -96.01 -21.48 11.91
C SER A 8 -95.36 -20.91 13.18
N ILE A 9 -95.91 -19.78 13.70
CA ILE A 9 -96.33 -19.52 15.11
C ILE A 9 -95.16 -19.41 16.14
N GLU A 10 -95.01 -18.49 17.11
CA GLU A 10 -95.83 -17.62 18.00
C GLU A 10 -94.83 -16.56 18.56
N HIS A 11 -95.15 -15.27 18.80
CA HIS A 11 -95.61 -14.70 20.10
C HIS A 11 -94.76 -15.14 21.31
N ASP A 12 -94.27 -14.33 22.25
CA ASP A 12 -94.57 -12.98 22.74
C ASP A 12 -93.44 -12.62 23.78
N PRO A 13 -93.54 -11.67 24.73
CA PRO A 13 -92.79 -10.40 24.77
C PRO A 13 -91.98 -10.23 26.09
N GLN A 14 -91.77 -8.97 26.51
CA GLN A 14 -91.23 -8.45 27.78
C GLN A 14 -89.77 -7.98 27.67
N ALA A 15 -89.37 -6.80 28.13
CA ALA A 15 -90.07 -5.70 28.81
C ALA A 15 -89.23 -4.41 28.71
N ARG A 16 -89.95 -3.29 28.67
CA ARG A 16 -89.72 -1.99 29.36
C ARG A 16 -88.34 -1.79 30.01
N GLN A 17 -87.57 -0.78 29.61
CA GLN A 17 -87.63 0.63 30.02
C GLN A 17 -86.45 1.04 30.93
N ARG A 18 -85.75 2.07 30.45
CA ARG A 18 -85.38 3.33 31.15
C ARG A 18 -84.21 3.32 32.15
N TYR A 19 -83.15 4.02 31.69
CA TYR A 19 -82.36 5.09 32.32
C TYR A 19 -81.69 4.90 33.70
N ALA A 20 -80.36 5.01 33.73
CA ALA A 20 -79.63 5.78 34.75
C ALA A 20 -78.20 6.22 34.30
N VAL A 21 -78.03 7.53 34.31
CA VAL A 21 -76.89 8.48 34.39
C VAL A 21 -75.52 8.02 35.01
N PHE A 22 -74.42 8.28 34.25
CA PHE A 22 -72.98 8.64 34.55
C PHE A 22 -72.09 7.83 35.53
N PRO A 23 -70.72 7.94 35.55
CA PRO A 23 -69.75 8.73 34.74
C PRO A 23 -68.46 7.97 34.27
N GLY A 24 -67.61 8.67 33.49
CA GLY A 24 -66.15 8.43 33.45
C GLY A 24 -65.59 7.77 32.18
N LYS A 25 -64.86 8.55 31.36
CA LYS A 25 -63.90 7.97 30.40
C LYS A 25 -62.56 8.67 30.44
N SER A 26 -61.58 7.80 30.64
CA SER A 26 -60.15 7.97 30.80
C SER A 26 -59.43 8.27 29.49
N LEU A 27 -58.29 8.96 29.62
CA LEU A 27 -57.27 9.11 28.59
C LEU A 27 -56.75 7.74 28.13
N ARG A 28 -56.80 7.47 26.82
CA ARG A 28 -56.00 6.41 26.17
C ARG A 28 -54.59 6.96 25.87
N ARG A 29 -53.56 6.36 26.47
CA ARG A 29 -52.15 6.51 26.09
C ARG A 29 -51.79 5.48 25.00
N PHE A 30 -51.14 5.93 23.93
CA PHE A 30 -50.57 5.09 22.87
C PHE A 30 -49.22 4.47 23.31
N PRO A 31 -49.00 3.14 23.24
CA PRO A 31 -47.74 2.50 23.65
C PRO A 31 -46.87 2.08 22.44
N GLY A 32 -46.59 2.97 21.49
CA GLY A 32 -45.78 2.64 20.30
C GLY A 32 -44.27 2.75 20.53
N ILE A 33 -43.81 3.81 21.19
CA ILE A 33 -42.38 4.17 21.23
C ILE A 33 -41.60 3.42 22.32
N ALA A 34 -42.25 3.10 23.44
CA ALA A 34 -41.64 2.33 24.53
C ALA A 34 -41.32 0.89 24.10
N LEU A 35 -42.15 0.29 23.24
CA LEU A 35 -41.93 -1.06 22.73
C LEU A 35 -40.76 -1.11 21.73
N VAL A 36 -40.60 -0.06 20.91
CA VAL A 36 -39.48 0.07 19.96
C VAL A 36 -38.15 0.27 20.69
N LEU A 37 -38.12 1.09 21.74
CA LEU A 37 -36.92 1.28 22.58
C LEU A 37 -36.55 0.02 23.37
N ILE A 38 -37.54 -0.73 23.87
CA ILE A 38 -37.29 -2.03 24.52
C ILE A 38 -36.71 -3.03 23.50
N ARG A 39 -37.20 -3.04 22.26
CA ARG A 39 -36.65 -3.86 21.17
C ARG A 39 -35.23 -3.45 20.78
N LEU A 40 -34.92 -2.16 20.76
CA LEU A 40 -33.57 -1.67 20.44
C LEU A 40 -32.56 -2.01 21.54
N VAL A 41 -32.95 -1.87 22.80
CA VAL A 41 -32.10 -2.23 23.96
C VAL A 41 -31.92 -3.74 24.08
N THR A 42 -32.95 -4.54 23.78
CA THR A 42 -32.80 -6.00 23.68
C THR A 42 -31.95 -6.41 22.48
N LEU A 43 -31.97 -5.68 21.36
CA LEU A 43 -31.06 -5.91 20.23
C LEU A 43 -29.61 -5.58 20.58
N ILE A 44 -29.35 -4.47 21.26
CA ILE A 44 -28.00 -4.08 21.72
C ILE A 44 -27.49 -5.02 22.81
N ALA A 45 -28.36 -5.44 23.73
CA ALA A 45 -28.01 -6.45 24.74
C ALA A 45 -27.79 -7.83 24.11
N ALA A 46 -28.55 -8.21 23.08
CA ALA A 46 -28.34 -9.45 22.31
C ALA A 46 -27.04 -9.39 21.50
N LEU A 47 -26.67 -8.22 20.94
CA LEU A 47 -25.39 -8.00 20.27
C LEU A 47 -24.20 -8.03 21.25
N ALA A 48 -24.37 -7.48 22.45
CA ALA A 48 -23.37 -7.53 23.53
C ALA A 48 -23.22 -8.95 24.12
N LEU A 49 -24.31 -9.73 24.18
CA LEU A 49 -24.30 -11.12 24.63
C LEU A 49 -23.79 -12.07 23.53
N ALA A 50 -24.01 -11.74 22.25
CA ALA A 50 -23.41 -12.44 21.11
C ALA A 50 -21.90 -12.25 21.05
N GLY A 51 -21.36 -11.15 21.59
CA GLY A 51 -19.92 -10.93 21.75
C GLY A 51 -19.24 -11.72 22.87
N LEU A 52 -20.01 -12.45 23.71
CA LEU A 52 -19.52 -13.22 24.87
C LEU A 52 -19.83 -14.72 24.81
N LEU A 53 -20.45 -15.20 23.72
CA LEU A 53 -20.55 -16.63 23.48
C LEU A 53 -19.19 -17.16 23.03
N PRO A 54 -18.62 -18.22 23.64
CA PRO A 54 -17.56 -18.96 22.97
C PRO A 54 -18.15 -19.40 21.65
N VAL A 55 -17.56 -18.93 20.54
CA VAL A 55 -17.87 -19.41 19.21
C VAL A 55 -17.64 -20.92 19.27
N ILE A 56 -18.72 -21.69 19.36
CA ILE A 56 -18.67 -23.11 19.05
C ILE A 56 -18.37 -23.13 17.57
N GLN A 57 -17.08 -23.18 17.25
CA GLN A 57 -16.64 -23.37 15.88
C GLN A 57 -17.35 -24.64 15.39
N PRO A 58 -18.12 -24.57 14.28
CA PRO A 58 -18.60 -25.80 13.68
C PRO A 58 -17.37 -26.69 13.49
N ALA A 59 -17.46 -27.95 13.89
CA ALA A 59 -16.42 -28.93 13.60
C ALA A 59 -16.09 -28.78 12.11
N HIS A 60 -14.90 -28.26 11.81
CA HIS A 60 -14.48 -28.04 10.44
C HIS A 60 -14.56 -29.42 9.76
N ALA A 61 -15.53 -29.61 8.87
CA ALA A 61 -15.38 -30.60 7.82
C ALA A 61 -14.01 -30.28 7.21
N GLN A 62 -13.07 -31.23 7.25
CA GLN A 62 -11.68 -31.05 6.82
C GLN A 62 -11.69 -30.26 5.52
N GLN A 63 -11.44 -28.94 5.62
CA GLN A 63 -11.57 -28.06 4.48
C GLN A 63 -10.38 -28.46 3.61
N THR A 64 -10.64 -28.96 2.41
CA THR A 64 -9.58 -29.27 1.47
C THR A 64 -8.70 -28.02 1.36
N ALA A 65 -7.40 -28.19 1.58
CA ALA A 65 -6.46 -27.08 1.55
C ALA A 65 -6.62 -26.32 0.23
N ASN A 66 -6.76 -24.99 0.33
CA ASN A 66 -6.88 -24.12 -0.83
C ASN A 66 -5.47 -23.75 -1.31
N TRP A 67 -5.00 -24.46 -2.32
CA TRP A 67 -3.68 -24.23 -2.93
C TRP A 67 -3.70 -23.10 -3.95
N ALA A 68 -4.88 -22.69 -4.46
CA ALA A 68 -4.98 -21.65 -5.47
C ALA A 68 -4.39 -20.31 -4.99
N GLY A 69 -3.77 -19.58 -5.92
CA GLY A 69 -3.17 -18.27 -5.68
C GLY A 69 -1.67 -18.23 -5.97
N VAL A 70 -1.03 -17.15 -5.54
CA VAL A 70 0.38 -16.86 -5.81
C VAL A 70 1.22 -17.20 -4.57
N TRP A 71 2.35 -17.87 -4.81
CA TRP A 71 3.24 -18.36 -3.78
C TRP A 71 4.68 -18.02 -4.11
N ASP A 72 5.37 -17.36 -3.19
CA ASP A 72 6.82 -17.20 -3.26
C ASP A 72 7.47 -18.44 -2.66
N THR A 73 8.22 -19.18 -3.48
CA THR A 73 8.77 -20.48 -3.09
C THR A 73 10.29 -20.52 -3.11
N LYS A 74 10.87 -21.34 -2.24
CA LYS A 74 12.32 -21.48 -2.08
C LYS A 74 12.71 -22.96 -2.00
N TRP A 75 13.90 -23.27 -2.49
CA TRP A 75 14.58 -24.55 -2.34
C TRP A 75 16.10 -24.32 -2.22
N ARG A 76 16.88 -25.38 -2.06
CA ARG A 76 18.33 -25.25 -1.98
C ARG A 76 18.90 -24.66 -3.28
N GLY A 77 19.52 -23.48 -3.17
CA GLY A 77 20.17 -22.82 -4.30
C GLY A 77 19.23 -22.10 -5.27
N GLY A 78 17.96 -21.89 -4.92
CA GLY A 78 17.04 -21.13 -5.75
C GLY A 78 15.65 -20.89 -5.17
N GLY A 79 14.81 -20.29 -6.00
CA GLY A 79 13.41 -20.01 -5.70
C GLY A 79 12.71 -19.51 -6.96
N ALA A 80 11.38 -19.61 -6.96
CA ALA A 80 10.52 -19.03 -7.98
C ALA A 80 9.14 -18.75 -7.40
N GLN A 81 8.48 -17.73 -7.95
CA GLN A 81 7.07 -17.50 -7.68
C GLN A 81 6.25 -18.48 -8.52
N ILE A 82 5.30 -19.15 -7.87
CA ILE A 82 4.40 -20.11 -8.49
C ILE A 82 2.98 -19.59 -8.38
N THR A 83 2.26 -19.59 -9.49
CA THR A 83 0.81 -19.39 -9.48
C THR A 83 0.14 -20.75 -9.59
N PHE A 84 -0.66 -21.12 -8.58
CA PHE A 84 -1.47 -22.33 -8.59
C PHE A 84 -2.92 -22.02 -8.97
N GLU A 85 -3.47 -22.84 -9.85
CA GLU A 85 -4.89 -22.95 -10.13
C GLU A 85 -5.38 -24.31 -9.59
N GLN A 86 -6.53 -24.30 -8.91
CA GLN A 86 -7.11 -25.51 -8.33
C GLN A 86 -8.52 -25.71 -8.84
N ASP A 87 -8.78 -26.91 -9.39
CA ASP A 87 -10.11 -27.39 -9.77
C ASP A 87 -10.41 -28.70 -9.03
N GLY A 88 -11.21 -28.60 -7.97
CA GLY A 88 -11.48 -29.71 -7.06
C GLY A 88 -10.21 -30.27 -6.43
N ALA A 89 -9.88 -31.52 -6.79
CA ALA A 89 -8.69 -32.23 -6.32
C ALA A 89 -7.46 -32.02 -7.22
N GLU A 90 -7.63 -31.46 -8.42
CA GLU A 90 -6.53 -31.19 -9.35
C GLU A 90 -5.95 -29.81 -9.11
N VAL A 91 -4.62 -29.70 -9.13
CA VAL A 91 -3.89 -28.45 -8.99
C VAL A 91 -2.86 -28.34 -10.11
N LYS A 92 -2.89 -27.24 -10.83
CA LYS A 92 -1.90 -26.89 -11.85
C LYS A 92 -1.11 -25.69 -11.38
N GLY A 93 0.19 -25.67 -11.63
CA GLY A 93 1.05 -24.54 -11.29
C GLY A 93 1.87 -24.08 -12.47
N VAL A 94 2.18 -22.78 -12.51
CA VAL A 94 3.09 -22.19 -13.49
C VAL A 94 4.10 -21.28 -12.79
N TYR A 95 5.36 -21.35 -13.22
CA TYR A 95 6.42 -20.44 -12.79
C TYR A 95 7.30 -20.03 -14.00
N PRO A 96 7.03 -18.86 -14.61
CA PRO A 96 7.58 -18.47 -15.91
C PRO A 96 9.11 -18.44 -16.01
N LEU A 97 9.82 -18.10 -14.93
CA LEU A 97 11.28 -17.91 -14.88
C LEU A 97 12.09 -19.07 -15.51
N TYR A 98 11.59 -20.29 -15.42
CA TYR A 98 12.23 -21.49 -15.96
C TYR A 98 11.34 -22.21 -16.99
N GLY A 99 10.29 -21.55 -17.49
CA GLY A 99 9.22 -22.20 -18.26
C GLY A 99 8.56 -23.34 -17.47
N GLY A 100 8.49 -23.18 -16.15
CA GLY A 100 8.13 -24.24 -15.23
C GLY A 100 6.63 -24.49 -15.17
N ARG A 101 6.24 -25.76 -15.13
CA ARG A 101 4.85 -26.19 -14.92
C ARG A 101 4.76 -27.26 -13.84
N ILE A 102 3.64 -27.29 -13.14
CA ILE A 102 3.33 -28.26 -12.10
C ILE A 102 1.98 -28.92 -12.41
N GLU A 103 1.93 -30.23 -12.24
CA GLU A 103 0.71 -31.02 -12.27
C GLU A 103 0.63 -31.81 -10.96
N ALA A 104 -0.40 -31.57 -10.16
CA ALA A 104 -0.52 -32.13 -8.83
C ALA A 104 -1.95 -32.45 -8.43
N LYS A 105 -2.10 -33.23 -7.36
CA LYS A 105 -3.37 -33.56 -6.73
C LYS A 105 -3.32 -33.26 -5.24
N THR A 106 -4.43 -32.76 -4.70
CA THR A 106 -4.57 -32.46 -3.28
C THR A 106 -5.33 -33.56 -2.53
N GLU A 107 -4.88 -33.88 -1.33
CA GLU A 107 -5.55 -34.78 -0.39
C GLU A 107 -5.46 -34.19 1.02
N GLY A 108 -6.58 -33.63 1.51
CA GLY A 108 -6.60 -32.87 2.76
C GLY A 108 -5.69 -31.65 2.67
N GLU A 109 -4.62 -31.65 3.46
CA GLU A 109 -3.60 -30.59 3.54
C GLU A 109 -2.35 -30.88 2.70
N LYS A 110 -2.32 -32.01 1.99
CA LYS A 110 -1.16 -32.45 1.22
C LYS A 110 -1.36 -32.17 -0.26
N LEU A 111 -0.28 -31.79 -0.94
CA LEU A 111 -0.20 -31.68 -2.38
C LEU A 111 0.92 -32.56 -2.89
N PHE A 112 0.62 -33.48 -3.79
CA PHE A 112 1.62 -34.37 -4.39
C PHE A 112 1.51 -34.30 -5.91
N GLY A 113 2.65 -34.30 -6.58
CA GLY A 113 2.66 -34.08 -8.01
C GLY A 113 4.03 -34.09 -8.63
N ARG A 114 4.09 -33.56 -9.85
CA ARG A 114 5.28 -33.46 -10.67
C ARG A 114 5.50 -32.03 -11.12
N TRP A 115 6.76 -31.60 -11.06
CA TRP A 115 7.20 -30.37 -11.69
C TRP A 115 7.93 -30.70 -13.00
N PHE A 116 7.92 -29.75 -13.93
CA PHE A 116 8.57 -29.86 -15.22
C PHE A 116 9.25 -28.53 -15.59
N GLU A 117 10.49 -28.59 -16.05
CA GLU A 117 11.30 -27.47 -16.57
C GLU A 117 12.01 -27.92 -17.84
N GLY A 118 11.45 -27.62 -19.01
CA GLY A 118 11.95 -28.15 -20.28
C GLY A 118 11.99 -29.68 -20.26
N SER A 119 13.19 -30.28 -20.33
CA SER A 119 13.39 -31.73 -20.26
C SER A 119 13.54 -32.28 -18.83
N ARG A 120 13.71 -31.41 -17.83
CA ARG A 120 13.84 -31.80 -16.42
C ARG A 120 12.46 -31.97 -15.80
N GLN A 121 12.33 -32.96 -14.92
CA GLN A 121 11.11 -33.21 -14.17
C GLN A 121 11.44 -33.93 -12.87
N GLY A 122 10.55 -33.84 -11.89
CA GLY A 122 10.68 -34.57 -10.64
C GLY A 122 9.37 -34.61 -9.86
N GLU A 123 9.30 -35.51 -8.89
CA GLU A 123 8.16 -35.66 -7.99
C GLU A 123 8.37 -34.88 -6.69
N PHE A 124 7.28 -34.39 -6.12
CA PHE A 124 7.29 -33.66 -4.86
C PHE A 124 6.08 -34.00 -3.98
N SER A 125 6.23 -33.74 -2.69
CA SER A 125 5.13 -33.71 -1.73
C SER A 125 5.23 -32.47 -0.84
N PHE A 126 4.14 -31.70 -0.77
CA PHE A 126 3.99 -30.51 0.06
C PHE A 126 2.90 -30.73 1.11
N VAL A 127 3.03 -30.05 2.25
CA VAL A 127 2.05 -30.01 3.32
C VAL A 127 1.78 -28.55 3.67
N MET A 128 0.51 -28.15 3.59
CA MET A 128 0.07 -26.80 3.95
C MET A 128 0.10 -26.61 5.47
N ALA A 129 0.53 -25.44 5.92
CA ALA A 129 0.42 -25.05 7.32
C ALA A 129 -1.07 -24.82 7.69
N PRO A 130 -1.44 -24.99 8.97
CA PRO A 130 -2.84 -24.83 9.41
C PRO A 130 -3.47 -23.47 9.13
N ASP A 131 -2.66 -22.42 8.98
CA ASP A 131 -3.11 -21.07 8.65
C ASP A 131 -3.41 -20.86 7.15
N GLY A 132 -3.08 -21.84 6.31
CA GLY A 132 -3.22 -21.76 4.85
C GLY A 132 -2.31 -20.75 4.17
N ALA A 133 -1.35 -20.18 4.90
CA ALA A 133 -0.48 -19.09 4.46
C ALA A 133 0.92 -19.56 4.06
N SER A 134 1.31 -20.78 4.42
CA SER A 134 2.61 -21.36 4.05
C SER A 134 2.52 -22.86 3.78
N PHE A 135 3.54 -23.41 3.16
CA PHE A 135 3.73 -24.86 3.04
C PHE A 135 5.20 -25.25 3.18
N MET A 136 5.41 -26.50 3.56
CA MET A 136 6.72 -27.15 3.49
C MET A 136 6.58 -28.49 2.77
N GLY A 137 7.59 -28.84 2.01
CA GLY A 137 7.65 -30.07 1.26
C GLY A 137 9.04 -30.48 0.86
N ARG A 138 9.12 -31.52 0.05
CA ARG A 138 10.36 -32.18 -0.35
C ARG A 138 10.30 -32.69 -1.78
N PHE A 139 11.47 -32.87 -2.36
CA PHE A 139 11.62 -33.62 -3.60
C PHE A 139 11.66 -35.12 -3.27
N GLU A 140 10.81 -35.93 -3.90
CA GLU A 140 10.71 -37.37 -3.58
C GLU A 140 11.99 -38.13 -3.91
N SER A 141 12.64 -37.79 -5.02
CA SER A 141 13.91 -38.40 -5.43
C SER A 141 15.12 -37.95 -4.60
N ALA A 142 14.96 -36.92 -3.75
CA ALA A 142 16.03 -36.35 -2.93
C ALA A 142 15.45 -35.88 -1.59
N THR A 143 15.13 -36.83 -0.71
CA THR A 143 14.37 -36.59 0.54
C THR A 143 15.04 -35.65 1.55
N ALA A 144 16.33 -35.32 1.37
CA ALA A 144 17.05 -34.31 2.14
C ALA A 144 16.95 -32.88 1.56
N GLU A 145 16.38 -32.75 0.36
CA GLU A 145 16.12 -31.47 -0.31
C GLU A 145 14.70 -31.00 0.00
N TRP A 146 14.61 -29.74 0.42
CA TRP A 146 13.36 -29.11 0.87
C TRP A 146 12.84 -28.13 -0.18
N TRP A 147 11.52 -27.92 -0.15
CA TRP A 147 10.81 -26.90 -0.91
C TRP A 147 9.79 -26.25 0.02
N THR A 148 9.88 -24.95 0.22
CA THR A 148 8.92 -24.19 1.04
C THR A 148 8.26 -23.10 0.22
N GLY A 149 7.09 -22.66 0.64
CA GLY A 149 6.42 -21.52 0.04
C GLY A 149 5.59 -20.73 1.02
N VAL A 150 5.46 -19.44 0.75
CA VAL A 150 4.58 -18.52 1.47
C VAL A 150 3.62 -17.89 0.48
N ARG A 151 2.37 -17.76 0.89
CA ARG A 151 1.35 -17.10 0.08
C ARG A 151 1.67 -15.61 0.00
N VAL A 152 1.57 -15.07 -1.19
CA VAL A 152 1.73 -13.63 -1.45
C VAL A 152 0.55 -13.13 -2.26
N ASP A 153 0.24 -11.84 -2.12
CA ASP A 153 -0.67 -11.20 -3.05
C ASP A 153 -0.05 -11.20 -4.44
N ALA A 154 -0.88 -11.38 -5.47
CA ALA A 154 -0.43 -11.24 -6.84
C ALA A 154 0.10 -9.81 -7.00
N ALA A 155 1.38 -9.68 -7.38
CA ALA A 155 1.91 -8.39 -7.76
C ALA A 155 1.05 -7.85 -8.91
N GLU A 156 0.74 -6.54 -8.88
CA GLU A 156 0.21 -5.92 -10.08
C GLU A 156 1.22 -6.14 -11.21
N THR A 157 0.73 -6.66 -12.34
CA THR A 157 1.59 -7.00 -13.46
C THR A 157 2.15 -5.72 -14.06
N LEU A 158 3.39 -5.38 -13.71
CA LEU A 158 4.15 -4.35 -14.41
C LEU A 158 4.22 -4.71 -15.89
N LYS A 159 3.75 -3.79 -16.74
CA LYS A 159 3.83 -3.97 -18.18
C LYS A 159 5.28 -3.80 -18.63
N VAL A 160 5.83 -4.87 -19.21
CA VAL A 160 7.15 -4.85 -19.83
C VAL A 160 7.05 -4.27 -21.24
N ASP A 161 8.03 -3.44 -21.61
CA ASP A 161 8.17 -2.86 -22.94
C ASP A 161 9.58 -3.11 -23.49
N GLN A 162 9.67 -3.96 -24.52
CA GLN A 162 10.93 -4.30 -25.18
C GLN A 162 11.04 -3.74 -26.61
N THR A 163 10.30 -2.65 -26.90
CA THR A 163 10.28 -2.03 -28.23
C THR A 163 11.62 -1.38 -28.62
N SER A 164 12.42 -0.95 -27.63
CA SER A 164 13.74 -0.38 -27.81
C SER A 164 14.69 -0.73 -26.64
N PRO A 165 16.01 -0.63 -26.79
CA PRO A 165 16.98 -0.75 -25.69
C PRO A 165 16.66 0.14 -24.49
N MET A 166 16.23 1.38 -24.73
CA MET A 166 15.81 2.31 -23.67
C MET A 166 14.59 1.80 -22.91
N THR A 167 13.54 1.33 -23.59
CA THR A 167 12.34 0.81 -22.93
C THR A 167 12.62 -0.53 -22.24
N THR A 168 13.47 -1.39 -22.82
CA THR A 168 13.93 -2.63 -22.18
C THR A 168 14.67 -2.32 -20.88
N MET A 169 15.63 -1.37 -20.90
CA MET A 169 16.34 -0.94 -19.69
C MET A 169 15.39 -0.30 -18.67
N ARG A 170 14.41 0.49 -19.13
CA ARG A 170 13.37 1.08 -18.28
C ARG A 170 12.58 0.00 -17.54
N SER A 171 12.06 -1.00 -18.26
CA SER A 171 11.33 -2.12 -17.66
C SER A 171 12.23 -2.93 -16.72
N PHE A 172 13.48 -3.20 -17.11
CA PHE A 172 14.44 -3.90 -16.27
C PHE A 172 14.69 -3.18 -14.94
N LEU A 173 15.05 -1.89 -14.99
CA LEU A 173 15.29 -1.10 -13.78
C LEU A 173 14.04 -0.96 -12.92
N GLN A 174 12.87 -0.77 -13.53
CA GLN A 174 11.60 -0.68 -12.80
C GLN A 174 11.32 -1.98 -12.04
N THR A 175 11.35 -3.12 -12.73
CA THR A 175 11.11 -4.43 -12.10
C THR A 175 12.13 -4.76 -11.00
N MET A 176 13.41 -4.41 -11.18
CA MET A 176 14.44 -4.65 -10.17
C MET A 176 14.30 -3.72 -8.95
N ASN A 177 14.06 -2.43 -9.16
CA ASN A 177 13.83 -1.47 -8.07
C ASN A 177 12.56 -1.84 -7.27
N GLU A 178 11.47 -2.23 -7.95
CA GLU A 178 10.23 -2.64 -7.28
C GLU A 178 10.35 -4.00 -6.57
N SER A 179 11.23 -4.89 -7.05
CA SER A 179 11.47 -6.17 -6.38
C SER A 179 12.17 -6.04 -5.02
N GLY A 180 12.70 -4.85 -4.70
CA GLY A 180 13.56 -4.64 -3.53
C GLY A 180 14.95 -5.23 -3.69
N ALA A 181 15.45 -5.39 -4.93
CA ALA A 181 16.78 -5.93 -5.21
C ALA A 181 17.92 -5.09 -4.60
N ASP A 182 17.69 -3.79 -4.41
CA ASP A 182 18.56 -2.83 -3.73
C ASP A 182 18.33 -2.78 -2.20
N ASN A 183 17.54 -3.71 -1.67
CA ASN A 183 17.07 -3.79 -0.28
C ASN A 183 16.19 -2.61 0.17
N VAL A 184 15.64 -1.81 -0.76
CA VAL A 184 14.66 -0.77 -0.45
C VAL A 184 13.26 -1.28 -0.81
N PRO A 185 12.39 -1.62 0.16
CA PRO A 185 11.04 -2.08 -0.15
C PRO A 185 10.24 -0.98 -0.85
N ARG A 186 9.67 -1.27 -2.03
CA ARG A 186 8.74 -0.38 -2.73
C ARG A 186 7.35 -0.99 -2.96
N ALA A 187 7.26 -2.31 -3.08
CA ALA A 187 6.01 -3.03 -3.24
C ALA A 187 5.62 -3.83 -1.98
N THR A 188 4.34 -3.83 -1.64
CA THR A 188 3.76 -4.75 -0.65
C THR A 188 3.61 -6.13 -1.26
N GLY A 189 4.70 -6.90 -1.32
CA GLY A 189 4.72 -8.29 -1.78
C GLY A 189 5.11 -8.49 -3.26
N GLY A 190 5.31 -9.75 -3.65
CA GLY A 190 5.56 -10.14 -5.04
C GLY A 190 6.98 -9.88 -5.59
N GLY A 191 7.94 -9.49 -4.75
CA GLY A 191 9.31 -9.17 -5.18
C GLY A 191 10.00 -10.29 -5.95
N MET A 192 9.74 -11.56 -5.62
CA MET A 192 10.28 -12.69 -6.38
C MET A 192 9.72 -12.78 -7.81
N GLY A 193 8.42 -12.50 -7.99
CA GLY A 193 7.79 -12.44 -9.31
C GLY A 193 8.36 -11.30 -10.16
N LEU A 194 8.60 -10.14 -9.55
CA LEU A 194 9.23 -8.99 -10.22
C LEU A 194 10.69 -9.25 -10.60
N ALA A 195 11.47 -9.89 -9.72
CA ALA A 195 12.84 -10.31 -10.03
C ALA A 195 12.86 -11.36 -11.16
N ALA A 196 11.86 -12.25 -11.21
CA ALA A 196 11.72 -13.20 -12.31
C ALA A 196 11.35 -12.52 -13.64
N LEU A 197 10.49 -11.51 -13.61
CA LEU A 197 10.15 -10.68 -14.77
C LEU A 197 11.40 -9.95 -15.30
N ALA A 198 12.21 -9.37 -14.40
CA ALA A 198 13.48 -8.73 -14.74
C ALA A 198 14.46 -9.71 -15.39
N ALA A 199 14.56 -10.93 -14.84
CA ALA A 199 15.39 -11.99 -15.42
C ALA A 199 14.96 -12.35 -16.85
N GLY A 200 13.67 -12.32 -17.16
CA GLY A 200 13.15 -12.52 -18.52
C GLY A 200 13.60 -11.47 -19.54
N LEU A 201 14.08 -10.31 -19.08
CA LEU A 201 14.61 -9.23 -19.93
C LEU A 201 16.10 -9.39 -20.27
N VAL A 202 16.76 -10.41 -19.72
CA VAL A 202 18.20 -10.64 -19.88
C VAL A 202 18.45 -11.87 -20.74
N ASP A 203 19.08 -11.68 -21.89
CA ASP A 203 19.55 -12.76 -22.76
C ASP A 203 20.85 -13.35 -22.23
N VAL A 204 20.74 -14.49 -21.55
CA VAL A 204 21.89 -15.23 -21.00
C VAL A 204 22.32 -16.42 -21.87
N THR A 205 21.85 -16.50 -23.12
CA THR A 205 22.14 -17.64 -24.00
C THR A 205 23.64 -17.90 -24.18
N GLU A 206 24.44 -16.82 -24.22
CA GLU A 206 25.89 -16.86 -24.43
C GLU A 206 26.69 -16.56 -23.13
N ALA A 207 26.01 -16.39 -22.01
CA ALA A 207 26.62 -16.00 -20.74
C ALA A 207 27.03 -17.23 -19.92
N ASP A 208 28.29 -17.31 -19.52
CA ASP A 208 28.72 -18.16 -18.41
C ASP A 208 28.33 -17.48 -17.08
N ARG A 209 27.33 -18.06 -16.43
CA ARG A 209 26.80 -17.60 -15.15
C ARG A 209 27.54 -18.20 -13.94
N GLY A 210 28.58 -19.01 -14.15
CA GLY A 210 29.40 -19.61 -13.10
C GLY A 210 28.59 -20.41 -12.08
N GLY A 211 27.49 -21.04 -12.51
CA GLY A 211 26.60 -21.82 -11.65
C GLY A 211 25.57 -21.02 -10.85
N LEU A 212 25.56 -19.68 -10.93
CA LEU A 212 24.48 -18.89 -10.33
C LEU A 212 23.13 -19.26 -10.96
N ASN A 213 22.06 -19.20 -10.17
CA ASN A 213 20.69 -19.25 -10.70
C ASN A 213 20.37 -17.93 -11.44
N MET A 214 19.24 -17.89 -12.16
CA MET A 214 18.90 -16.74 -12.99
C MET A 214 18.62 -15.47 -12.16
N PRO A 215 17.86 -15.52 -11.05
CA PRO A 215 17.65 -14.36 -10.19
C PRO A 215 18.94 -13.77 -9.59
N ASP A 216 19.84 -14.60 -9.07
CA ASP A 216 21.08 -14.15 -8.44
C ASP A 216 22.02 -13.50 -9.47
N TYR A 217 22.12 -14.10 -10.66
CA TYR A 217 22.87 -13.53 -11.77
C TYR A 217 22.27 -12.18 -12.22
N THR A 218 20.95 -12.11 -12.35
CA THR A 218 20.23 -10.88 -12.73
C THR A 218 20.39 -9.79 -11.67
N LYS A 219 20.36 -10.16 -10.38
CA LYS A 219 20.64 -9.26 -9.27
C LYS A 219 22.06 -8.71 -9.33
N LEU A 220 23.05 -9.54 -9.65
CA LEU A 220 24.44 -9.08 -9.83
C LEU A 220 24.57 -8.09 -10.99
N LEU A 221 23.94 -8.37 -12.14
CA LEU A 221 23.88 -7.45 -13.27
C LEU A 221 23.24 -6.12 -12.86
N PHE A 222 22.11 -6.17 -12.15
CA PHE A 222 21.47 -4.99 -11.60
C PHE A 222 22.39 -4.23 -10.64
N SER A 223 23.11 -4.89 -9.73
CA SER A 223 24.06 -4.22 -8.83
C SER A 223 25.18 -3.49 -9.57
N VAL A 224 25.66 -4.04 -10.70
CA VAL A 224 26.64 -3.34 -11.57
C VAL A 224 26.01 -2.09 -12.18
N ILE A 225 24.80 -2.19 -12.73
CA ILE A 225 24.09 -1.06 -13.33
C ILE A 225 23.71 0.00 -12.27
N ASP A 226 23.36 -0.44 -11.05
CA ASP A 226 22.99 0.43 -9.94
C ASP A 226 24.17 1.30 -9.50
N ASN A 227 25.41 0.86 -9.69
CA ASN A 227 26.61 1.68 -9.41
C ASN A 227 26.92 2.73 -10.51
N ALA A 228 26.17 2.73 -11.62
CA ALA A 228 26.25 3.76 -12.65
C ALA A 228 25.23 4.89 -12.38
N THR A 229 25.39 6.00 -13.11
CA THR A 229 24.39 7.07 -13.20
C THR A 229 24.12 7.34 -14.68
N LEU A 230 22.89 7.11 -15.12
CA LEU A 230 22.48 7.21 -16.51
C LEU A 230 21.24 8.09 -16.66
N ARG A 231 20.98 8.61 -17.86
CA ARG A 231 19.63 9.06 -18.22
C ARG A 231 19.05 8.08 -19.21
N LEU A 232 17.87 7.55 -18.92
CA LEU A 232 17.19 6.58 -19.79
C LEU A 232 17.02 7.14 -21.20
N TRP A 233 16.66 8.41 -21.31
CA TRP A 233 16.51 9.10 -22.60
C TRP A 233 17.79 9.06 -23.47
N ASN A 234 18.98 8.96 -22.86
CA ASN A 234 20.24 8.90 -23.60
C ASN A 234 20.56 7.49 -24.13
N LEU A 235 19.78 6.48 -23.75
CA LEU A 235 19.92 5.14 -24.30
C LEU A 235 19.32 5.07 -25.71
N PRO A 236 19.78 4.16 -26.57
CA PRO A 236 19.23 3.99 -27.92
C PRO A 236 17.72 3.73 -27.88
N HIS A 237 16.93 4.53 -28.60
CA HIS A 237 15.46 4.42 -28.65
C HIS A 237 14.83 4.72 -30.01
N ASP A 238 15.47 5.52 -30.86
CA ASP A 238 15.03 5.79 -32.23
C ASP A 238 15.41 4.66 -33.19
N ALA A 239 15.28 4.86 -34.52
CA ALA A 239 15.59 3.86 -35.54
C ALA A 239 17.03 3.30 -35.41
N ILE A 240 17.15 2.13 -34.77
CA ILE A 240 18.43 1.46 -34.51
C ILE A 240 18.78 0.60 -35.74
N PRO A 241 19.94 0.83 -36.38
CA PRO A 241 20.39 -0.03 -37.45
C PRO A 241 20.84 -1.38 -36.89
N GLY A 242 20.27 -2.47 -37.42
CA GLY A 242 20.63 -3.83 -37.06
C GLY A 242 19.96 -4.36 -35.79
N ASP A 243 20.45 -5.49 -35.31
CA ASP A 243 19.87 -6.26 -34.20
C ASP A 243 20.73 -6.24 -32.94
N GLU A 244 21.79 -5.44 -32.89
CA GLU A 244 22.66 -5.30 -31.71
C GLU A 244 23.15 -3.86 -31.56
N VAL A 245 23.17 -3.34 -30.33
CA VAL A 245 23.66 -2.00 -30.02
C VAL A 245 24.22 -1.95 -28.60
N THR A 246 25.29 -1.19 -28.40
CA THR A 246 25.90 -1.01 -27.08
C THR A 246 25.74 0.43 -26.59
N ALA A 247 25.37 0.58 -25.32
CA ALA A 247 25.29 1.86 -24.64
C ALA A 247 26.29 1.90 -23.47
N ARG A 248 26.91 3.06 -23.23
CA ARG A 248 27.86 3.27 -22.16
C ARG A 248 27.19 3.89 -20.93
N LEU A 249 27.31 3.22 -19.78
CA LEU A 249 26.83 3.69 -18.49
C LEU A 249 28.02 4.18 -17.66
N GLN A 250 28.08 5.49 -17.40
CA GLN A 250 29.15 6.13 -16.62
C GLN A 250 28.77 6.14 -15.12
N GLN A 251 29.72 5.95 -14.20
CA GLN A 251 29.51 6.30 -12.79
C GLN A 251 29.74 7.81 -12.61
N TYR A 252 28.77 8.50 -12.01
CA TYR A 252 28.89 9.93 -11.77
C TYR A 252 30.07 10.24 -10.84
N GLY A 253 30.81 11.32 -11.12
CA GLY A 253 31.97 11.71 -10.33
C GLY A 253 33.24 10.88 -10.56
N SER A 254 33.20 9.84 -11.42
CA SER A 254 34.36 8.99 -11.71
C SER A 254 34.58 8.76 -13.21
N LYS A 255 35.73 8.17 -13.56
CA LYS A 255 36.05 7.76 -14.94
C LYS A 255 35.60 6.33 -15.26
N VAL A 256 35.04 5.61 -14.28
CA VAL A 256 34.61 4.22 -14.45
C VAL A 256 33.30 4.18 -15.22
N PHE A 257 33.20 3.22 -16.13
CA PHE A 257 32.01 2.99 -16.93
C PHE A 257 31.79 1.49 -17.17
N PHE A 258 30.57 1.16 -17.58
CA PHE A 258 30.14 -0.17 -17.97
C PHE A 258 29.39 -0.09 -19.30
N ASP A 259 29.86 -0.84 -20.29
CA ASP A 259 29.21 -0.93 -21.59
C ASP A 259 28.17 -2.05 -21.55
N VAL A 260 26.90 -1.69 -21.78
CA VAL A 260 25.76 -2.62 -21.82
C VAL A 260 25.35 -2.84 -23.27
N THR A 261 25.36 -4.10 -23.69
CA THR A 261 24.90 -4.49 -25.02
C THR A 261 23.44 -4.93 -24.97
N PHE A 262 22.69 -4.53 -25.98
CA PHE A 262 21.31 -4.94 -26.22
C PHE A 262 21.22 -5.68 -27.52
N ARG A 263 20.39 -6.73 -27.56
CA ARG A 263 20.19 -7.56 -28.74
C ARG A 263 18.71 -7.76 -29.03
N ARG A 264 18.35 -7.65 -30.30
CA ARG A 264 17.00 -7.88 -30.78
C ARG A 264 16.80 -9.35 -31.15
N LYS A 265 15.77 -9.99 -30.61
CA LYS A 265 15.35 -11.35 -30.95
C LYS A 265 13.84 -11.36 -31.14
N ALA A 266 13.38 -11.96 -32.25
CA ALA A 266 11.96 -12.07 -32.57
C ALA A 266 11.18 -10.73 -32.50
N GLY A 267 11.86 -9.61 -32.78
CA GLY A 267 11.26 -8.28 -32.76
C GLY A 267 11.44 -7.51 -31.45
N GLU A 268 11.86 -8.15 -30.36
CA GLU A 268 12.00 -7.57 -29.01
C GLU A 268 13.47 -7.39 -28.61
N TRP A 269 13.79 -6.34 -27.85
CA TRP A 269 15.13 -6.05 -27.34
C TRP A 269 15.36 -6.67 -25.96
N PHE A 270 16.52 -7.30 -25.77
CA PHE A 270 16.98 -7.90 -24.51
C PHE A 270 18.32 -7.29 -24.10
N ILE A 271 18.58 -7.24 -22.79
CA ILE A 271 19.92 -6.93 -22.28
C ILE A 271 20.77 -8.18 -22.45
N VAL A 272 21.91 -8.08 -23.13
CA VAL A 272 22.84 -9.20 -23.29
C VAL A 272 23.56 -9.42 -21.96
N GLY A 273 23.44 -10.63 -21.41
CA GLY A 273 24.09 -11.03 -20.17
C GLY A 273 25.62 -11.14 -20.33
N PRO A 274 26.43 -10.36 -19.61
CA PRO A 274 27.89 -10.50 -19.64
C PRO A 274 28.38 -11.73 -18.88
N GLN A 275 29.62 -12.14 -19.11
CA GLN A 275 30.23 -13.24 -18.35
C GLN A 275 30.28 -12.91 -16.84
N LEU A 276 30.07 -13.90 -15.96
CA LEU A 276 30.07 -13.70 -14.50
C LEU A 276 31.32 -12.94 -14.02
N ALA A 277 32.50 -13.35 -14.50
CA ALA A 277 33.77 -12.73 -14.13
C ALA A 277 33.83 -11.24 -14.53
N VAL A 278 33.20 -10.84 -15.65
CA VAL A 278 33.13 -9.45 -16.09
C VAL A 278 32.25 -8.63 -15.15
N LEU A 279 31.10 -9.16 -14.74
CA LEU A 279 30.21 -8.49 -13.78
C LEU A 279 30.88 -8.30 -12.42
N GLN A 280 31.52 -9.35 -11.89
CA GLN A 280 32.21 -9.29 -10.60
C GLN A 280 33.38 -8.30 -10.61
N ALA A 281 34.21 -8.33 -11.65
CA ALA A 281 35.32 -7.40 -11.80
C ALA A 281 34.83 -5.95 -11.93
N LYS A 282 33.75 -5.72 -12.70
CA LYS A 282 33.20 -4.38 -12.89
C LYS A 282 32.55 -3.83 -11.62
N LEU A 283 31.84 -4.67 -10.85
CA LEU A 283 31.29 -4.27 -9.56
C LEU A 283 32.41 -3.85 -8.59
N ALA A 284 33.49 -4.63 -8.50
CA ALA A 284 34.63 -4.30 -7.66
C ALA A 284 35.32 -3.00 -8.11
N GLU A 285 35.44 -2.75 -9.42
CA GLU A 285 35.99 -1.51 -9.97
C GLU A 285 35.13 -0.28 -9.59
N PHE A 286 33.81 -0.37 -9.74
CA PHE A 286 32.90 0.70 -9.33
C PHE A 286 32.98 0.99 -7.83
N GLN A 287 33.01 -0.06 -6.99
CA GLN A 287 33.12 0.09 -5.54
C GLN A 287 34.46 0.71 -5.13
N ALA A 288 35.56 0.30 -5.76
CA ALA A 288 36.87 0.86 -5.51
C ALA A 288 36.95 2.34 -5.88
N ALA A 289 36.33 2.74 -7.00
CA ALA A 289 36.29 4.14 -7.42
C ALA A 289 35.49 5.04 -6.48
N ARG A 290 34.49 4.50 -5.78
CA ARG A 290 33.65 5.25 -4.82
C ARG A 290 34.31 5.45 -3.45
N GLY A 291 35.35 4.68 -3.12
CA GLY A 291 36.15 4.82 -1.90
C GLY A 291 35.52 4.24 -0.62
N GLU A 292 34.22 3.97 -0.62
CA GLU A 292 33.49 3.23 0.41
C GLU A 292 32.42 2.35 -0.26
N ALA A 293 32.13 1.19 0.32
CA ALA A 293 30.97 0.40 -0.09
C ALA A 293 29.72 1.29 0.02
N PRO A 294 28.75 1.18 -0.91
CA PRO A 294 27.48 1.86 -0.73
C PRO A 294 26.85 1.35 0.57
N ASP A 295 27.00 2.12 1.64
CA ASP A 295 26.37 1.84 2.92
C ASP A 295 24.86 1.80 2.68
N MET A 296 24.22 0.76 3.23
CA MET A 296 22.80 0.51 3.08
C MET A 296 22.01 1.78 3.46
N VAL A 297 20.99 2.10 2.67
CA VAL A 297 20.09 3.25 2.91
C VAL A 297 19.33 3.13 4.24
N ASP A 298 19.43 1.99 4.92
CA ASP A 298 18.75 1.68 6.17
C ASP A 298 19.24 2.49 7.39
N ASP A 299 20.31 3.27 7.25
CA ASP A 299 20.78 4.19 8.31
C ASP A 299 20.45 5.66 7.96
N PRO A 300 19.40 6.25 8.58
CA PRO A 300 19.05 7.67 8.45
C PRO A 300 20.19 8.63 8.80
N ALA A 301 21.20 8.18 9.55
CA ALA A 301 22.38 8.98 9.88
C ALA A 301 23.45 9.00 8.77
N LYS A 302 23.21 8.33 7.62
CA LYS A 302 24.19 8.17 6.53
C LYS A 302 23.67 8.56 5.15
N LEU A 303 22.78 9.55 5.05
CA LEU A 303 22.34 10.10 3.76
C LEU A 303 23.51 10.78 3.02
N ALA A 304 24.30 9.99 2.29
CA ALA A 304 25.59 10.40 1.73
C ALA A 304 25.47 11.00 0.32
N SER A 305 24.34 10.80 -0.35
CA SER A 305 24.08 11.25 -1.72
C SER A 305 22.60 11.64 -1.92
N PRO A 306 22.25 12.37 -3.00
CA PRO A 306 20.84 12.65 -3.28
C PRO A 306 20.04 11.37 -3.56
N ARG A 307 20.67 10.33 -4.13
CA ARG A 307 20.02 9.02 -4.33
C ARG A 307 19.60 8.40 -2.99
N ASP A 308 20.44 8.46 -1.97
CA ASP A 308 20.12 7.93 -0.63
C ASP A 308 18.95 8.69 0.00
N THR A 309 18.91 10.02 -0.16
CA THR A 309 17.80 10.86 0.31
C THR A 309 16.48 10.49 -0.35
N PHE A 310 16.47 10.21 -1.65
CA PHE A 310 15.28 9.76 -2.38
C PHE A 310 14.86 8.35 -1.97
N LYS A 311 15.80 7.41 -1.83
CA LYS A 311 15.54 6.05 -1.35
C LYS A 311 14.95 6.08 0.06
N MET A 312 15.48 6.91 0.97
CA MET A 312 14.95 7.10 2.32
C MET A 312 13.51 7.65 2.31
N LEU A 313 13.25 8.71 1.53
CA LEU A 313 11.91 9.30 1.44
C LEU A 313 10.89 8.30 0.90
N LEU A 314 11.18 7.67 -0.24
CA LEU A 314 10.20 6.83 -0.93
C LEU A 314 10.08 5.43 -0.32
N GLY A 315 11.17 4.88 0.23
CA GLY A 315 11.16 3.59 0.92
C GLY A 315 10.50 3.67 2.29
N GLY A 316 10.76 4.74 3.06
CA GLY A 316 10.15 4.94 4.38
C GLY A 316 8.65 5.29 4.34
N ILE A 317 8.10 5.67 3.17
CA ILE A 317 6.66 5.80 2.96
C ILE A 317 5.98 4.44 2.71
N ALA A 318 6.71 3.46 2.16
CA ALA A 318 6.20 2.11 1.96
C ALA A 318 6.15 1.32 3.29
N ASP A 319 7.10 1.58 4.19
CA ASP A 319 7.07 1.09 5.57
C ASP A 319 6.17 1.97 6.45
N GLN A 320 5.04 1.45 6.90
CA GLN A 320 4.03 2.18 7.71
C GLN A 320 4.53 2.68 9.09
N ASN A 321 5.83 2.56 9.39
CA ASN A 321 6.45 2.94 10.67
C ASN A 321 7.01 4.37 10.71
N GLY A 322 6.96 5.15 9.61
CA GLY A 322 6.94 6.63 9.56
C GLY A 322 8.06 7.45 10.24
N GLY A 323 9.02 6.84 10.93
CA GLY A 323 10.00 7.54 11.76
C GLY A 323 11.31 7.92 11.06
N SER A 324 11.65 7.28 9.93
CA SER A 324 12.95 7.45 9.26
C SER A 324 12.96 8.49 8.14
N THR A 325 11.82 8.75 7.51
CA THR A 325 11.65 9.66 6.36
C THR A 325 12.01 11.11 6.66
N GLN A 326 11.68 11.60 7.87
CA GLN A 326 11.89 13.00 8.26
C GLN A 326 13.36 13.42 8.24
N THR A 327 14.28 12.46 8.35
CA THR A 327 15.73 12.73 8.29
C THR A 327 16.16 13.24 6.91
N ALA A 328 15.43 12.88 5.86
CA ALA A 328 15.62 13.34 4.49
C ALA A 328 15.22 14.80 4.28
N LEU A 329 14.52 15.43 5.24
CA LEU A 329 14.02 16.80 5.12
C LEU A 329 14.89 17.78 5.91
N ASP A 330 15.23 18.93 5.32
CA ASP A 330 15.85 20.03 6.05
C ASP A 330 14.82 20.94 6.72
N MET A 331 14.41 20.56 7.92
CA MET A 331 13.36 21.23 8.68
C MET A 331 13.85 22.46 9.49
N ARG A 332 15.06 22.98 9.23
CA ARG A 332 15.62 24.13 9.98
C ARG A 332 14.78 25.41 9.88
N GLY A 333 14.00 25.57 8.82
CA GLY A 333 13.08 26.69 8.62
C GLY A 333 11.77 26.63 9.42
N TYR A 334 11.51 25.53 10.14
CA TYR A 334 10.22 25.28 10.80
C TYR A 334 10.31 25.34 12.34
N ASN A 335 9.21 25.79 12.96
CA ASN A 335 9.08 25.91 14.41
C ASN A 335 9.25 24.53 15.08
N PRO A 336 10.17 24.40 16.06
CA PRO A 336 10.39 23.13 16.77
C PRO A 336 9.13 22.48 17.34
N ALA A 337 8.13 23.26 17.76
CA ALA A 337 6.92 22.75 18.41
C ALA A 337 5.98 21.96 17.49
N VAL A 338 6.03 22.19 16.17
CA VAL A 338 5.15 21.55 15.17
C VAL A 338 5.95 20.86 14.07
N ARG A 339 7.26 20.72 14.26
CA ARG A 339 8.18 20.26 13.21
C ARG A 339 7.91 18.83 12.77
N SER A 340 7.62 17.93 13.72
CA SER A 340 7.29 16.53 13.44
C SER A 340 6.03 16.43 12.58
N ASP A 341 5.01 17.19 12.94
CA ASP A 341 3.69 17.11 12.31
C ASP A 341 3.73 17.73 10.91
N GLU A 342 4.46 18.83 10.75
CA GLU A 342 4.68 19.47 9.46
C GLU A 342 5.55 18.60 8.54
N ALA A 343 6.54 17.87 9.08
CA ALA A 343 7.38 16.97 8.28
C ALA A 343 6.55 15.87 7.60
N VAL A 344 5.64 15.22 8.34
CA VAL A 344 4.75 14.18 7.78
C VAL A 344 3.94 14.73 6.61
N LEU A 345 3.36 15.93 6.77
CA LEU A 345 2.56 16.52 5.71
C LEU A 345 3.40 16.91 4.49
N LEU A 346 4.60 17.49 4.70
CA LEU A 346 5.52 17.84 3.61
C LEU A 346 6.03 16.62 2.84
N GLU A 347 6.24 15.48 3.52
CA GLU A 347 6.57 14.21 2.87
C GLU A 347 5.46 13.76 1.93
N SER A 348 4.21 13.80 2.39
CA SER A 348 3.08 13.46 1.52
C SER A 348 2.98 14.41 0.32
N TYR A 349 3.18 15.72 0.50
CA TYR A 349 3.21 16.67 -0.63
C TYR A 349 4.35 16.37 -1.60
N LEU A 350 5.57 16.11 -1.09
CA LEU A 350 6.72 15.71 -1.92
C LEU A 350 6.39 14.47 -2.73
N LYS A 351 5.90 13.41 -2.09
CA LYS A 351 5.49 12.16 -2.77
C LYS A 351 4.45 12.42 -3.86
N LYS A 352 3.41 13.21 -3.56
CA LYS A 352 2.33 13.51 -4.51
C LYS A 352 2.80 14.33 -5.72
N VAL A 353 3.81 15.16 -5.55
CA VAL A 353 4.46 15.91 -6.64
C VAL A 353 5.36 14.97 -7.46
N ILE A 354 6.22 14.20 -6.78
CA ILE A 354 7.13 13.23 -7.42
C ILE A 354 6.34 12.22 -8.28
N ASP A 355 5.26 11.65 -7.74
CA ASP A 355 4.42 10.67 -8.45
C ASP A 355 3.76 11.23 -9.72
N ARG A 356 3.57 12.56 -9.80
CA ARG A 356 3.03 13.25 -10.99
C ARG A 356 4.09 13.55 -12.02
N ILE A 357 5.33 13.78 -11.59
CA ILE A 357 6.46 14.00 -12.49
C ILE A 357 6.77 12.71 -13.24
N GLY A 358 6.78 11.58 -12.52
CA GLY A 358 6.96 10.25 -13.09
C GLY A 358 7.70 9.32 -12.15
N TYR A 359 7.97 8.10 -12.61
CA TYR A 359 8.71 7.12 -11.84
C TYR A 359 10.14 7.57 -11.56
N VAL A 360 10.56 7.43 -10.30
CA VAL A 360 11.94 7.68 -9.90
C VAL A 360 12.79 6.45 -10.14
N TYR A 361 13.66 6.50 -11.14
CA TYR A 361 14.73 5.53 -11.32
C TYR A 361 15.93 5.97 -10.49
N TRP A 362 16.37 5.13 -9.54
CA TRP A 362 17.54 5.43 -8.70
C TRP A 362 18.78 5.75 -9.53
N GLN A 363 18.93 5.03 -10.64
CA GLN A 363 20.07 5.12 -11.53
C GLN A 363 20.10 6.45 -12.33
N GLU A 364 19.03 7.24 -12.31
CA GLU A 364 19.02 8.61 -12.86
C GLU A 364 19.41 9.68 -11.83
N ILE A 365 19.53 9.30 -10.56
CA ILE A 365 19.95 10.18 -9.47
C ILE A 365 21.43 9.91 -9.15
N PRO A 366 22.29 10.95 -9.04
CA PRO A 366 23.69 10.79 -8.65
C PRO A 366 23.85 10.16 -7.26
N ASP A 367 24.87 9.32 -7.08
CA ASP A 367 25.19 8.62 -5.83
C ASP A 367 26.61 8.87 -5.29
N ASP A 368 27.30 9.87 -5.85
CA ASP A 368 28.65 10.24 -5.42
C ASP A 368 28.64 10.90 -4.03
N PRO A 369 29.22 10.26 -3.00
CA PRO A 369 29.24 10.78 -1.64
C PRO A 369 30.20 11.96 -1.47
N GLN A 370 31.18 12.10 -2.37
CA GLN A 370 32.16 13.17 -2.35
C GLN A 370 31.61 14.46 -2.97
N SER A 371 30.55 14.37 -3.78
CA SER A 371 29.89 15.53 -4.40
C SER A 371 29.42 16.55 -3.35
N ASN A 372 29.58 17.84 -3.66
CA ASN A 372 28.98 18.94 -2.87
C ASN A 372 28.01 19.78 -3.72
N THR A 373 27.67 19.31 -4.92
CA THR A 373 26.84 20.05 -5.87
C THR A 373 25.37 19.73 -5.62
N PRO A 374 24.51 20.71 -5.32
CA PRO A 374 23.07 20.48 -5.17
C PRO A 374 22.49 19.77 -6.40
N TYR A 375 21.64 18.78 -6.15
CA TYR A 375 20.94 18.04 -7.19
C TYR A 375 19.54 18.60 -7.35
N VAL A 376 19.24 19.06 -8.56
CA VAL A 376 17.90 19.53 -8.95
C VAL A 376 17.19 18.39 -9.67
N TYR A 377 16.17 17.83 -9.01
CA TYR A 377 15.34 16.76 -9.57
C TYR A 377 14.28 17.31 -10.53
N PHE A 378 13.66 18.44 -10.16
CA PHE A 378 12.57 19.04 -10.93
C PHE A 378 12.62 20.56 -10.84
N GLU A 379 12.32 21.22 -11.96
CA GLU A 379 12.26 22.67 -12.08
C GLU A 379 10.87 23.12 -12.54
N HIS A 380 10.30 24.11 -11.84
CA HIS A 380 9.01 24.68 -12.18
C HIS A 380 8.95 26.16 -11.73
N PRO A 381 8.21 27.04 -12.41
CA PRO A 381 8.09 28.45 -12.01
C PRO A 381 7.63 28.67 -10.56
N ALA A 382 6.82 27.75 -10.01
CA ALA A 382 6.34 27.81 -8.63
C ALA A 382 7.34 27.29 -7.58
N GLY A 383 8.43 26.65 -8.01
CA GLY A 383 9.45 26.10 -7.12
C GLY A 383 10.16 24.88 -7.71
N ASN A 384 11.36 24.61 -7.21
CA ASN A 384 12.18 23.48 -7.63
C ASN A 384 12.20 22.39 -6.54
N ILE A 385 12.40 21.13 -6.95
CA ILE A 385 12.74 20.04 -6.02
C ILE A 385 14.25 19.86 -6.04
N VAL A 386 14.88 20.32 -4.96
CA VAL A 386 16.33 20.30 -4.77
C VAL A 386 16.69 19.47 -3.55
N VAL A 387 17.73 18.64 -3.69
CA VAL A 387 18.42 17.93 -2.62
C VAL A 387 19.85 18.44 -2.53
N ALA A 388 20.29 18.86 -1.34
CA ALA A 388 21.61 19.48 -1.14
C ALA A 388 22.31 18.93 0.11
N PRO A 389 23.66 18.98 0.17
CA PRO A 389 24.40 18.60 1.36
C PRO A 389 24.22 19.64 2.49
N VAL A 390 23.89 19.15 3.68
CA VAL A 390 23.70 19.92 4.91
C VAL A 390 24.75 19.47 5.93
N GLY A 391 25.54 20.42 6.45
CA GLY A 391 26.54 20.12 7.47
C GLY A 391 25.93 19.61 8.78
N THR A 392 26.57 18.62 9.41
CA THR A 392 26.18 18.07 10.71
C THR A 392 27.04 18.66 11.84
N GLU A 393 26.49 18.70 13.05
CA GLU A 393 27.19 19.22 14.24
C GLU A 393 28.47 18.42 14.58
N LYS A 394 28.54 17.15 14.15
CA LYS A 394 29.65 16.22 14.43
C LYS A 394 30.78 16.28 13.39
N GLY A 395 30.73 17.20 12.42
CA GLY A 395 31.72 17.28 11.35
C GLY A 395 31.49 16.23 10.27
N GLY A 396 30.45 16.46 9.46
CA GLY A 396 30.06 15.65 8.31
C GLY A 396 28.97 16.35 7.51
N LYS A 397 28.39 15.67 6.51
CA LYS A 397 27.26 16.19 5.73
C LYS A 397 26.18 15.12 5.56
N LEU A 398 24.92 15.57 5.51
CA LEU A 398 23.77 14.76 5.13
C LEU A 398 23.07 15.42 3.94
N TRP A 399 22.71 14.64 2.94
CA TRP A 399 21.90 15.13 1.83
C TRP A 399 20.43 15.17 2.23
N LYS A 400 19.80 16.32 2.00
CA LYS A 400 18.41 16.57 2.40
C LYS A 400 17.67 17.42 1.39
N PHE A 401 16.35 17.24 1.29
CA PHE A 401 15.48 18.17 0.60
C PHE A 401 15.60 19.56 1.22
N THR A 402 15.90 20.56 0.39
CA THR A 402 16.26 21.91 0.87
C THR A 402 15.09 22.64 1.53
N PRO A 403 15.35 23.61 2.44
CA PRO A 403 14.30 24.46 3.01
C PRO A 403 13.46 25.17 1.94
N GLU A 404 14.08 25.58 0.83
CA GLU A 404 13.40 26.21 -0.31
C GLU A 404 12.44 25.25 -1.02
N THR A 405 12.83 23.98 -1.19
CA THR A 405 11.94 22.93 -1.69
C THR A 405 10.71 22.80 -0.78
N LEU A 406 10.93 22.67 0.53
CA LEU A 406 9.86 22.43 1.51
C LEU A 406 8.91 23.62 1.64
N ALA A 407 9.43 24.85 1.57
CA ALA A 407 8.62 26.06 1.61
C ALA A 407 7.65 26.17 0.42
N ASN A 408 8.07 25.69 -0.77
CA ASN A 408 7.33 25.84 -2.02
C ASN A 408 6.51 24.61 -2.42
N ILE A 409 6.74 23.44 -1.81
CA ILE A 409 6.16 22.16 -2.28
C ILE A 409 4.63 22.16 -2.35
N ARG A 410 3.96 22.87 -1.43
CA ARG A 410 2.50 22.95 -1.38
C ARG A 410 1.95 23.80 -2.53
N THR A 411 2.62 24.90 -2.87
CA THR A 411 2.29 25.73 -4.04
C THR A 411 2.56 24.96 -5.32
N LEU A 412 3.73 24.31 -5.39
CA LEU A 412 4.10 23.47 -6.52
C LEU A 412 3.05 22.38 -6.78
N TYR A 413 2.60 21.69 -5.72
CA TYR A 413 1.55 20.69 -5.82
C TYR A 413 0.24 21.28 -6.38
N ALA A 414 -0.19 22.44 -5.88
CA ALA A 414 -1.42 23.09 -6.35
C ALA A 414 -1.37 23.43 -7.85
N ASP A 415 -0.20 23.76 -8.39
CA ASP A 415 -0.05 24.09 -9.82
C ASP A 415 -0.03 22.86 -10.73
N ILE A 416 0.41 21.70 -10.22
CA ILE A 416 0.52 20.47 -11.01
C ILE A 416 -0.54 19.42 -10.67
N GLU A 417 -1.45 19.70 -9.74
CA GLU A 417 -2.38 18.68 -9.21
C GLU A 417 -3.28 18.05 -10.28
N ASP A 418 -3.52 18.80 -11.37
CA ASP A 418 -4.27 18.40 -12.57
C ASP A 418 -3.49 17.58 -13.59
N ALA A 419 -2.15 17.56 -13.48
CA ALA A 419 -1.36 16.69 -14.33
C ALA A 419 -1.73 15.23 -14.01
N PRO A 420 -2.13 14.43 -15.02
CA PRO A 420 -2.46 13.04 -14.79
C PRO A 420 -1.20 12.31 -14.30
N VAL A 421 -1.36 11.50 -13.26
CA VAL A 421 -0.38 10.47 -12.94
C VAL A 421 -0.39 9.52 -14.14
N ALA A 422 0.79 9.19 -14.70
CA ALA A 422 0.82 8.33 -15.88
C ALA A 422 0.10 7.00 -15.56
N PRO A 423 -0.64 6.40 -16.51
CA PRO A 423 -1.46 5.21 -16.24
C PRO A 423 -0.66 4.03 -15.68
N GLU A 424 0.60 3.88 -16.08
CA GLU A 424 1.51 2.89 -15.48
C GLU A 424 1.81 3.10 -13.99
N PHE A 425 1.38 4.23 -13.41
CA PHE A 425 1.64 4.62 -12.02
C PHE A 425 0.39 4.82 -11.15
N THR A 426 -0.82 4.63 -11.69
CA THR A 426 -2.06 4.74 -10.91
C THR A 426 -2.13 3.73 -9.77
N ALA A 427 -1.52 2.56 -9.97
CA ALA A 427 -1.30 1.51 -8.97
C ALA A 427 -0.57 2.00 -7.71
N PHE A 428 0.36 2.95 -7.88
CA PHE A 428 1.27 3.43 -6.84
C PHE A 428 0.78 4.72 -6.17
N ALA A 429 -0.38 5.24 -6.58
CA ALA A 429 -0.95 6.44 -5.99
C ALA A 429 -1.39 6.16 -4.56
N SER A 430 -0.63 6.68 -3.58
CA SER A 430 -0.96 6.56 -2.16
C SER A 430 -2.39 7.06 -1.86
N ASN A 431 -3.18 6.27 -1.11
CA ASN A 431 -4.51 6.66 -0.61
C ASN A 431 -4.40 7.48 0.68
N ASP A 432 -3.83 8.67 0.58
CA ASP A 432 -3.72 9.61 1.71
C ASP A 432 -5.09 10.28 1.99
N PRO A 433 -5.68 10.09 3.20
CA PRO A 433 -6.97 10.68 3.57
C PRO A 433 -7.02 12.20 3.47
N PHE A 434 -5.90 12.88 3.74
CA PHE A 434 -5.81 14.34 3.64
C PHE A 434 -6.04 14.78 2.19
N PHE A 435 -5.37 14.16 1.23
CA PHE A 435 -5.49 14.50 -0.19
C PHE A 435 -6.83 14.07 -0.78
N ALA A 436 -7.42 12.96 -0.31
CA ALA A 436 -8.78 12.57 -0.68
C ALA A 436 -9.79 13.63 -0.24
N THR A 437 -9.71 14.09 1.00
CA THR A 437 -10.59 15.15 1.54
C THR A 437 -10.37 16.48 0.83
N ARG A 438 -9.10 16.84 0.57
CA ARG A 438 -8.75 18.04 -0.21
C ARG A 438 -9.29 17.95 -1.64
N GLY A 439 -9.26 16.78 -2.26
CA GLY A 439 -9.86 16.52 -3.57
C GLY A 439 -11.38 16.77 -3.58
N LEU A 440 -12.10 16.29 -2.58
CA LEU A 440 -13.53 16.58 -2.43
C LEU A 440 -13.81 18.09 -2.27
N ALA A 441 -13.00 18.79 -1.47
CA ALA A 441 -13.12 20.23 -1.32
C ALA A 441 -12.94 20.97 -2.66
N ARG A 442 -12.00 20.50 -3.48
CA ARG A 442 -11.75 21.03 -4.82
C ARG A 442 -12.94 20.85 -5.75
N GLU A 443 -13.52 19.65 -5.76
CA GLU A 443 -14.72 19.33 -6.55
C GLU A 443 -15.91 20.20 -6.17
N ILE A 444 -16.05 20.53 -4.88
CA ILE A 444 -17.08 21.46 -4.40
C ILE A 444 -16.78 22.88 -4.91
N SER A 445 -15.56 23.38 -4.69
CA SER A 445 -15.13 24.68 -5.20
C SER A 445 -13.60 24.86 -5.11
N PRO A 446 -12.92 25.24 -6.21
CA PRO A 446 -11.49 25.54 -6.19
C PRO A 446 -11.10 26.64 -5.20
N ALA A 447 -12.01 27.58 -4.90
CA ALA A 447 -11.75 28.64 -3.94
C ALA A 447 -11.51 28.13 -2.51
N LEU A 448 -11.96 26.91 -2.19
CA LEU A 448 -11.76 26.27 -0.89
C LEU A 448 -10.31 25.84 -0.64
N LEU A 449 -9.52 25.69 -1.70
CA LEU A 449 -8.09 25.36 -1.61
C LEU A 449 -7.21 26.60 -1.34
N THR A 450 -7.78 27.80 -1.47
CA THR A 450 -7.02 29.02 -1.15
C THR A 450 -6.72 29.08 0.35
N ARG A 451 -5.53 29.56 0.71
CA ARG A 451 -5.17 29.73 2.12
C ARG A 451 -5.93 30.88 2.77
N ALA A 452 -6.31 30.65 4.02
CA ALA A 452 -6.79 31.68 4.93
C ALA A 452 -5.95 31.59 6.23
N GLY A 453 -4.87 32.35 6.31
CA GLY A 453 -3.91 32.23 7.41
C GLY A 453 -3.06 30.95 7.29
N PRO A 454 -2.94 30.12 8.34
CA PRO A 454 -2.03 28.97 8.36
C PRO A 454 -2.52 27.76 7.56
N ILE A 455 -3.81 27.67 7.24
CA ILE A 455 -4.45 26.50 6.63
C ILE A 455 -5.39 26.89 5.47
N GLU A 456 -5.79 25.91 4.66
CA GLU A 456 -6.72 26.10 3.54
C GLU A 456 -8.16 26.36 4.03
N ARG A 457 -8.99 27.07 3.25
CA ARG A 457 -10.36 27.43 3.65
C ARG A 457 -11.23 26.21 3.96
N TRP A 458 -11.07 25.10 3.25
CA TRP A 458 -11.81 23.88 3.55
C TRP A 458 -11.48 23.30 4.93
N GLN A 459 -10.24 23.47 5.41
CA GLN A 459 -9.84 23.01 6.74
C GLN A 459 -10.54 23.85 7.81
N TRP A 460 -10.67 25.15 7.61
CA TRP A 460 -11.48 26.01 8.49
C TRP A 460 -12.96 25.61 8.51
N LEU A 461 -13.52 25.28 7.34
CA LEU A 461 -14.89 24.77 7.26
C LEU A 461 -15.03 23.43 7.98
N GLY A 462 -14.08 22.52 7.80
CA GLY A 462 -14.01 21.23 8.50
C GLY A 462 -13.96 21.40 10.01
N LEU A 463 -13.11 22.30 10.51
CA LEU A 463 -13.05 22.66 11.94
C LEU A 463 -14.39 23.24 12.43
N GLY A 464 -15.00 24.14 11.66
CA GLY A 464 -16.32 24.68 11.99
C GLY A 464 -17.40 23.61 12.08
N ILE A 465 -17.41 22.66 11.14
CA ILE A 465 -18.32 21.51 11.14
C ILE A 465 -18.04 20.60 12.34
N ALA A 466 -16.78 20.31 12.66
CA ALA A 466 -16.39 19.50 13.80
C ALA A 466 -16.85 20.12 15.14
N VAL A 467 -16.72 21.44 15.29
CA VAL A 467 -17.24 22.19 16.45
C VAL A 467 -18.75 22.05 16.55
N LEU A 468 -19.49 22.27 15.45
CA LEU A 468 -20.95 22.15 15.44
C LEU A 468 -21.41 20.71 15.74
N ALA A 469 -20.72 19.72 15.19
CA ALA A 469 -20.98 18.31 15.46
C ALA A 469 -20.71 17.98 16.93
N GLY A 470 -19.59 18.45 17.51
CA GLY A 470 -19.27 18.24 18.92
C GLY A 470 -20.30 18.84 19.86
N ILE A 471 -20.79 20.03 19.54
CA ILE A 471 -21.90 20.66 20.25
C ILE A 471 -23.15 19.79 20.15
N ALA A 472 -23.54 19.38 18.93
CA ALA A 472 -24.74 18.56 18.70
C ALA A 472 -24.68 17.20 19.42
N PHE A 473 -23.57 16.48 19.34
CA PHE A 473 -23.35 15.23 20.05
C PHE A 473 -23.35 15.41 21.57
N GLY A 474 -22.74 16.50 22.07
CA GLY A 474 -22.81 16.85 23.49
C GLY A 474 -24.25 17.11 23.96
N PHE A 475 -25.09 17.77 23.15
CA PHE A 475 -26.51 17.92 23.43
C PHE A 475 -27.27 16.59 23.40
N LEU A 476 -27.00 15.72 22.42
CA LEU A 476 -27.64 14.41 22.30
C LEU A 476 -27.26 13.49 23.47
N ALA A 477 -25.98 13.42 23.82
CA ALA A 477 -25.48 12.64 24.96
C ALA A 477 -26.14 13.10 26.27
N ASN A 478 -26.24 14.43 26.48
CA ASN A 478 -26.95 14.97 27.63
C ASN A 478 -28.44 14.66 27.63
N ALA A 479 -29.11 14.70 26.47
CA ALA A 479 -30.51 14.33 26.35
C ALA A 479 -30.74 12.86 26.77
N VAL A 480 -29.84 11.96 26.37
CA VAL A 480 -29.85 10.55 26.76
C VAL A 480 -29.61 10.41 28.27
N ILE A 481 -28.58 11.06 28.83
CA ILE A 481 -28.28 11.01 30.28
C ILE A 481 -29.48 11.50 31.11
N VAL A 482 -30.08 12.63 30.73
CA VAL A 482 -31.24 13.20 31.44
C VAL A 482 -32.47 12.31 31.30
N PHE A 483 -32.69 11.69 30.14
CA PHE A 483 -33.79 10.74 29.93
C PHE A 483 -33.70 9.53 30.88
N PHE A 484 -32.50 8.97 31.07
CA PHE A 484 -32.28 7.87 32.00
C PHE A 484 -32.27 8.34 33.47
N ALA A 485 -31.72 9.52 33.77
CA ALA A 485 -31.70 10.08 35.13
C ALA A 485 -33.10 10.44 35.65
N ARG A 486 -34.01 10.95 34.81
CA ARG A 486 -35.41 11.24 35.18
C ARG A 486 -36.22 9.98 35.53
N ARG A 487 -35.75 8.80 35.14
CA ARG A 487 -36.36 7.51 35.49
C ARG A 487 -35.99 7.06 36.92
N GLY A 488 -34.93 7.61 37.50
CA GLY A 488 -34.56 7.46 38.91
C GLY A 488 -35.06 8.62 39.75
N ARG A 489 -35.99 8.37 40.68
CA ARG A 489 -36.46 9.38 41.65
C ARG A 489 -35.29 9.88 42.51
N SER A 490 -34.81 11.10 42.30
CA SER A 490 -34.29 11.92 43.40
C SER A 490 -34.38 13.43 43.10
N SER A 491 -35.18 14.10 43.91
CA SER A 491 -35.27 15.55 44.04
C SER A 491 -34.08 16.04 44.87
N GLY A 492 -33.08 16.66 44.23
CA GLY A 492 -31.97 17.30 44.98
C GLY A 492 -30.71 17.68 44.18
N ARG A 493 -30.55 17.24 42.92
CA ARG A 493 -29.26 17.35 42.20
C ARG A 493 -29.19 18.41 41.08
N ALA A 494 -29.99 19.47 41.12
CA ALA A 494 -30.07 20.44 40.02
C ALA A 494 -28.73 21.16 39.69
N GLY A 495 -27.86 21.39 40.68
CA GLY A 495 -26.53 21.98 40.47
C GLY A 495 -25.49 20.98 39.94
N PHE A 496 -25.45 19.77 40.51
CA PHE A 496 -24.53 18.71 40.10
C PHE A 496 -24.74 18.27 38.65
N PHE A 497 -26.01 18.18 38.20
CA PHE A 497 -26.31 17.82 36.82
C PHE A 497 -25.84 18.87 35.81
N ARG A 498 -25.83 20.16 36.14
CA ARG A 498 -25.32 21.20 35.20
C ARG A 498 -23.81 21.13 34.99
N VAL A 499 -23.06 20.81 36.05
CA VAL A 499 -21.59 20.66 35.95
C VAL A 499 -21.25 19.44 35.10
N VAL A 500 -21.95 18.33 35.30
CA VAL A 500 -21.82 17.12 34.47
C VAL A 500 -22.24 17.39 33.02
N GLU A 501 -23.31 18.15 32.80
CA GLU A 501 -23.80 18.51 31.46
C GLU A 501 -22.77 19.32 30.66
N TRP A 502 -22.11 20.29 31.31
CA TRP A 502 -21.02 21.04 30.72
C TRP A 502 -19.76 20.20 30.51
N ALA A 503 -19.40 19.35 31.47
CA ALA A 503 -18.24 18.46 31.35
C ALA A 503 -18.38 17.50 30.17
N VAL A 504 -19.56 16.89 29.98
CA VAL A 504 -19.84 15.99 28.84
C VAL A 504 -19.75 16.75 27.51
N ARG A 505 -20.32 17.97 27.42
CA ARG A 505 -20.20 18.80 26.20
C ARG A 505 -18.75 19.15 25.88
N SER A 506 -17.97 19.53 26.89
CA SER A 506 -16.55 19.86 26.72
C SER A 506 -15.73 18.64 26.31
N ILE A 507 -16.06 17.44 26.80
CA ILE A 507 -15.40 16.18 26.40
C ILE A 507 -15.70 15.85 24.94
N PHE A 508 -16.96 15.89 24.51
CA PHE A 508 -17.31 15.60 23.10
C PHE A 508 -16.76 16.64 22.14
N LEU A 509 -16.77 17.92 22.53
CA LEU A 509 -16.12 18.98 21.77
C LEU A 509 -14.61 18.75 21.66
N GLY A 510 -13.94 18.45 22.78
CA GLY A 510 -12.51 18.18 22.81
C GLY A 510 -12.12 16.94 22.00
N LEU A 511 -12.88 15.85 22.10
CA LEU A 511 -12.65 14.62 21.33
C LEU A 511 -12.82 14.84 19.82
N LEU A 512 -13.82 15.61 19.40
CA LEU A 512 -14.04 15.89 17.97
C LEU A 512 -13.03 16.90 17.41
N LEU A 513 -12.58 17.86 18.22
CA LEU A 513 -11.47 18.74 17.83
C LEU A 513 -10.16 17.98 17.71
N LEU A 514 -9.88 17.03 18.62
CA LEU A 514 -8.71 16.13 18.54
C LEU A 514 -8.74 15.19 17.35
N PHE A 515 -9.93 14.88 16.81
CA PHE A 515 -10.08 14.03 15.62
C PHE A 515 -10.04 14.83 14.30
N ALA A 516 -10.21 16.15 14.38
CA ALA A 516 -10.23 17.06 13.23
C ALA A 516 -8.90 17.81 13.02
N LEU A 517 -8.04 17.81 14.03
CA LEU A 517 -6.63 18.21 13.98
C LEU A 517 -5.79 16.98 13.64
#